data_AF-A0A9D7R1P9-F1
#
_entry.id   AF-A0A9D7R1P9-F1
#
_cell.length_a   1.000
_cell.length_b   1.000
_cell.length_c   1.000
_cell.angle_alpha   90.00
_cell.angle_beta   90.00
_cell.angle_gamma   90.00
#
_symmetry.space_group_name_H-M   'P 1'
#
loop_
_entity.id
_entity.type
_entity.pdbx_description
1 polymer ?
#
loop_
_entity_poly.entity_id
_entity_poly.type
_entity_poly.pdbx_seq_one_letter_code
_entity_poly.pdbx_strand_id
1 'polypeptide(L)'
;MDPLSRKSVKKMPMVKWFDPAQLISTGIRVVISTFIGEQSDRRIIQALSTVKEDYFDFTYHYKDFDGSHLLDQSRERSEMWIDYICDTGDGWNSTYGVAYYACAHNLELTNTSGKSDKRYNTKRGDILVFGGDEVYPTPSKKNYTDRLVTPFENAFGDDNPIEHPYVFAIPGNHDWYDGLSAFSRLFCSDLNPHFAGWHSRQRRSYFALKLPGNWWILGSDGQLQSDIDTPQLEYFRSVCNNHMQNGDKVILCISQPNWIYAHKYKKYGEEYDESDLIYLQQEILAKKNVDIKVYLSGDYHHYRRHEELRRDGKSPVQKIVAGGGGAFLHPTHDIDVSVISENYGIDKKSGRKFALRESYPDPKTSKNLTFRDLLFPVINPAFGILTAIMYLFTAWLLSSSIDFKIPQNLGEAFVFAAEAFFRNPLAGAWLLLLIGVFIFFTDTHSIIYRWVGGFFHALTHINMIFYVTLFGLFVGQILFPTQGYLMYLFIMAVVFIGGWIIGSFIFGLYLFISQYFFGRHNEESFSAARIQDYKNFLRLHISKDGSLTIYPIKIFKVPRKWKNRTKSYTGKTNSLIIPLDGTKPELIEDPIILKY
;
A
#
# COMPACT_ATOMS: atom_id res chain seq x y z
N MET A 1 0.28 32.80 -15.23
CA MET A 1 0.75 33.14 -13.86
C MET A 1 2.16 32.62 -13.72
N ASP A 2 3.08 33.34 -13.08
CA ASP A 2 4.44 32.86 -12.82
C ASP A 2 4.34 31.56 -11.97
N PRO A 3 4.80 30.39 -12.47
CA PRO A 3 4.73 29.14 -11.71
C PRO A 3 5.43 29.24 -10.35
N LEU A 4 6.41 30.14 -10.24
CA LEU A 4 7.19 30.40 -9.02
C LEU A 4 6.48 31.35 -8.04
N SER A 5 5.34 31.95 -8.42
CA SER A 5 4.51 32.79 -7.54
C SER A 5 3.36 32.04 -6.87
N ARG A 6 3.31 30.70 -6.98
CA ARG A 6 2.26 29.87 -6.35
C ARG A 6 2.31 29.99 -4.81
N LYS A 7 1.12 29.99 -4.18
CA LYS A 7 0.96 29.92 -2.71
C LYS A 7 1.68 28.69 -2.14
N SER A 8 2.00 28.75 -0.85
CA SER A 8 2.61 27.63 -0.12
C SER A 8 1.86 26.31 -0.36
N VAL A 9 2.55 25.32 -0.93
CA VAL A 9 1.98 24.00 -1.20
C VAL A 9 1.62 23.29 0.10
N LYS A 10 0.39 22.78 0.18
CA LYS A 10 -0.09 22.00 1.32
C LYS A 10 0.58 20.62 1.30
N LYS A 11 1.55 20.40 2.19
CA LYS A 11 2.27 19.11 2.33
C LYS A 11 1.52 18.23 3.32
N MET A 12 0.83 17.20 2.83
CA MET A 12 0.06 16.28 3.68
C MET A 12 1.00 15.37 4.50
N PRO A 13 0.81 15.23 5.82
CA PRO A 13 1.55 14.23 6.61
C PRO A 13 1.09 12.81 6.23
N MET A 14 1.89 11.81 6.64
CA MET A 14 1.47 10.41 6.61
C MET A 14 0.11 10.23 7.28
N VAL A 15 -0.72 9.31 6.77
CA VAL A 15 -1.97 8.96 7.42
C VAL A 15 -1.68 8.46 8.83
N LYS A 16 -2.49 8.93 9.78
CA LYS A 16 -2.42 8.50 11.16
C LYS A 16 -3.34 7.30 11.36
N TRP A 17 -2.92 6.14 10.89
CA TRP A 17 -3.73 4.91 10.87
C TRP A 17 -4.32 4.53 12.25
N PHE A 18 -3.59 4.81 13.33
CA PHE A 18 -4.01 4.55 14.72
C PHE A 18 -4.63 5.77 15.44
N ASP A 19 -4.97 6.84 14.72
CA ASP A 19 -5.76 7.93 15.30
C ASP A 19 -7.23 7.46 15.45
N PRO A 20 -7.85 7.52 16.64
CA PRO A 20 -9.21 7.00 16.84
C PRO A 20 -10.25 7.52 15.83
N ALA A 21 -10.18 8.80 15.47
CA ALA A 21 -11.09 9.37 14.47
C ALA A 21 -10.86 8.78 13.07
N GLN A 22 -9.60 8.49 12.72
CA GLN A 22 -9.23 7.87 11.45
C GLN A 22 -9.67 6.41 11.40
N LEU A 23 -9.46 5.64 12.48
CA LEU A 23 -9.91 4.25 12.59
C LEU A 23 -11.42 4.16 12.36
N ILE A 24 -12.21 4.98 13.06
CA ILE A 24 -13.67 5.02 12.93
C ILE A 24 -14.08 5.42 11.49
N SER A 25 -13.51 6.50 10.95
CA SER A 25 -13.87 6.96 9.60
C SER A 25 -13.51 5.96 8.52
N THR A 26 -12.40 5.23 8.65
CA THR A 26 -11.99 4.21 7.68
C THR A 26 -12.90 3.00 7.79
N GLY A 27 -13.14 2.51 9.02
CA GLY A 27 -14.03 1.38 9.27
C GLY A 27 -15.44 1.59 8.71
N ILE A 28 -16.03 2.76 8.92
CA ILE A 28 -17.36 3.10 8.35
C ILE A 28 -17.32 3.05 6.82
N ARG A 29 -16.27 3.59 6.18
CA ARG A 29 -16.16 3.59 4.71
C ARG A 29 -15.98 2.20 4.14
N VAL A 30 -15.17 1.35 4.76
CA VAL A 30 -14.97 -0.05 4.36
C VAL A 30 -16.29 -0.83 4.45
N VAL A 31 -17.04 -0.66 5.54
CA VAL A 31 -18.35 -1.31 5.70
C VAL A 31 -19.32 -0.85 4.62
N ILE A 32 -19.45 0.47 4.42
CA ILE A 32 -20.32 1.04 3.37
C ILE A 32 -19.90 0.55 1.98
N SER A 33 -18.60 0.53 1.67
CA SER A 33 -18.11 0.11 0.36
C SER A 33 -18.30 -1.38 0.11
N THR A 34 -18.23 -2.21 1.15
CA THR A 34 -18.50 -3.65 1.02
C THR A 34 -19.98 -3.86 0.66
N PHE A 35 -20.91 -3.20 1.37
CA PHE A 35 -22.35 -3.34 1.10
C PHE A 35 -22.81 -2.69 -0.21
N ILE A 36 -22.28 -1.52 -0.58
CA ILE A 36 -22.69 -0.79 -1.78
C ILE A 36 -21.90 -1.23 -3.02
N GLY A 37 -20.62 -1.58 -2.86
CA GLY A 37 -19.74 -2.01 -3.94
C GLY A 37 -20.23 -3.28 -4.62
N GLU A 38 -20.80 -4.22 -3.85
CA GLU A 38 -21.45 -5.42 -4.39
C GLU A 38 -22.70 -5.10 -5.23
N GLN A 39 -23.38 -3.97 -5.00
CA GLN A 39 -24.65 -3.63 -5.65
C GLN A 39 -24.56 -2.51 -6.70
N SER A 40 -23.40 -1.88 -6.88
CA SER A 40 -23.23 -0.71 -7.74
C SER A 40 -21.88 -0.73 -8.48
N ASP A 41 -21.57 -1.85 -9.12
CA ASP A 41 -20.36 -1.98 -9.95
C ASP A 41 -20.42 -1.04 -11.16
N ARG A 42 -19.56 -0.01 -11.15
CA ARG A 42 -19.46 0.97 -12.22
C ARG A 42 -18.77 0.44 -13.47
N ARG A 43 -18.03 -0.68 -13.40
CA ARG A 43 -17.35 -1.27 -14.56
C ARG A 43 -18.35 -1.61 -15.66
N ILE A 44 -19.54 -2.08 -15.30
CA ILE A 44 -20.64 -2.34 -16.25
C ILE A 44 -21.10 -1.05 -16.95
N ILE A 45 -21.29 0.04 -16.20
CA ILE A 45 -21.69 1.34 -16.77
C ILE A 45 -20.59 1.90 -17.68
N GLN A 46 -19.32 1.78 -17.28
CA GLN A 46 -18.18 2.18 -18.09
C GLN A 46 -18.10 1.36 -19.38
N ALA A 47 -18.31 0.03 -19.32
CA ALA A 47 -18.33 -0.85 -20.47
C ALA A 47 -19.44 -0.48 -21.47
N LEU A 48 -20.63 -0.14 -20.98
CA LEU A 48 -21.77 0.25 -21.83
C LEU A 48 -21.63 1.65 -22.44
N SER A 49 -20.89 2.56 -21.81
CA SER A 49 -20.75 3.96 -22.25
C SER A 49 -19.61 4.21 -23.25
N THR A 50 -18.77 3.21 -23.52
CA THR A 50 -17.56 3.35 -24.34
C THR A 50 -17.70 2.62 -25.66
N VAL A 51 -17.87 3.39 -26.75
CA VAL A 51 -18.16 2.88 -28.10
C VAL A 51 -16.95 3.02 -29.05
N LYS A 52 -15.79 3.55 -28.63
CA LYS A 52 -14.80 4.10 -29.59
C LYS A 52 -13.37 3.56 -29.64
N GLU A 53 -12.77 3.02 -28.57
CA GLU A 53 -11.36 2.55 -28.64
C GLU A 53 -11.18 1.22 -27.90
N ASP A 54 -10.80 0.17 -28.64
CA ASP A 54 -10.53 -1.17 -28.08
C ASP A 54 -9.16 -1.23 -27.38
N TYR A 55 -8.19 -0.40 -27.77
CA TYR A 55 -6.85 -0.32 -27.17
C TYR A 55 -6.16 1.01 -27.55
N PHE A 56 -5.04 1.32 -26.90
CA PHE A 56 -4.21 2.49 -27.21
C PHE A 56 -2.90 2.06 -27.90
N ASP A 57 -2.63 2.62 -29.08
CA ASP A 57 -1.44 2.26 -29.87
C ASP A 57 -0.28 3.25 -29.68
N PHE A 58 0.78 2.80 -28.99
CA PHE A 58 2.01 3.55 -28.75
C PHE A 58 3.18 3.06 -29.61
N THR A 59 2.91 2.33 -30.69
CA THR A 59 3.91 2.06 -31.74
C THR A 59 4.20 3.30 -32.60
N TYR A 60 3.39 4.35 -32.47
CA TYR A 60 3.58 5.65 -33.12
C TYR A 60 3.46 6.79 -32.11
N HIS A 61 4.02 7.95 -32.46
CA HIS A 61 3.80 9.19 -31.72
C HIS A 61 2.40 9.75 -31.98
N TYR A 62 1.93 10.60 -31.08
CA TYR A 62 0.67 11.31 -31.25
C TYR A 62 0.92 12.76 -31.67
N LYS A 63 -0.07 13.33 -32.36
CA LYS A 63 -0.12 14.75 -32.70
C LYS A 63 -1.45 15.35 -32.27
N ASP A 64 -1.39 16.62 -31.89
CA ASP A 64 -2.55 17.39 -31.51
C ASP A 64 -3.08 18.08 -32.76
N PHE A 65 -4.33 17.80 -33.12
CA PHE A 65 -5.00 18.43 -34.25
C PHE A 65 -6.44 18.76 -33.88
N ASP A 66 -6.79 20.05 -33.91
CA ASP A 66 -8.15 20.54 -33.66
C ASP A 66 -8.78 20.00 -32.34
N GLY A 67 -7.99 19.98 -31.27
CA GLY A 67 -8.40 19.45 -29.96
C GLY A 67 -8.49 17.92 -29.88
N SER A 68 -8.14 17.19 -30.95
CA SER A 68 -8.07 15.73 -30.99
C SER A 68 -6.62 15.22 -30.96
N HIS A 69 -6.37 14.17 -30.17
CA HIS A 69 -5.06 13.50 -30.07
C HIS A 69 -5.01 12.30 -31.02
N LEU A 70 -4.50 12.52 -32.23
CA LEU A 70 -4.49 11.54 -33.31
C LEU A 70 -3.13 10.87 -33.44
N LEU A 71 -3.15 9.59 -33.83
CA LEU A 71 -1.95 8.83 -34.11
C LEU A 71 -1.23 9.43 -35.34
N ASP A 72 0.07 9.72 -35.19
CA ASP A 72 0.91 10.19 -36.28
C ASP A 72 1.65 9.01 -36.93
N GLN A 73 1.00 8.41 -37.93
CA GLN A 73 1.54 7.27 -38.69
C GLN A 73 2.89 7.57 -39.38
N SER A 74 3.29 8.84 -39.50
CA SER A 74 4.60 9.21 -40.04
C SER A 74 5.75 9.13 -39.03
N ARG A 75 5.43 9.07 -37.73
CA ARG A 75 6.40 9.07 -36.62
C ARG A 75 6.30 7.77 -35.82
N GLU A 76 6.90 6.71 -36.35
CA GLU A 76 6.98 5.41 -35.67
C GLU A 76 7.94 5.45 -34.47
N ARG A 77 7.58 4.72 -33.41
CA ARG A 77 8.38 4.52 -32.20
C ARG A 77 9.06 3.17 -32.26
N SER A 78 10.40 3.16 -32.23
CA SER A 78 11.19 1.92 -32.16
C SER A 78 11.65 1.56 -30.75
N GLU A 79 11.58 2.51 -29.82
CA GLU A 79 11.93 2.33 -28.41
C GLU A 79 10.97 3.13 -27.53
N MET A 80 10.83 2.75 -26.27
CA MET A 80 9.94 3.46 -25.34
C MET A 80 10.37 3.27 -23.89
N TRP A 81 10.22 4.31 -23.08
CA TRP A 81 10.40 4.26 -21.63
C TRP A 81 9.05 4.28 -20.90
N ILE A 82 8.93 3.53 -19.81
CA ILE A 82 7.70 3.42 -19.02
C ILE A 82 8.07 3.47 -17.54
N ASP A 83 7.36 4.27 -16.76
CA ASP A 83 7.46 4.27 -15.30
C ASP A 83 6.25 3.51 -14.72
N TYR A 84 6.47 2.65 -13.72
CA TYR A 84 5.42 1.92 -13.01
C TYR A 84 5.53 2.18 -11.50
N ILE A 85 4.45 2.66 -10.90
CA ILE A 85 4.40 3.13 -9.50
C ILE A 85 3.10 2.64 -8.84
N CYS A 86 3.18 2.05 -7.66
CA CYS A 86 2.00 1.63 -6.88
C CYS A 86 2.01 2.21 -5.47
N ASP A 87 0.86 2.17 -4.79
CA ASP A 87 0.70 2.43 -3.36
C ASP A 87 1.22 3.81 -2.97
N THR A 88 0.52 4.84 -3.43
CA THR A 88 0.90 6.25 -3.30
C THR A 88 -0.09 7.02 -2.43
N GLY A 89 0.25 8.26 -2.06
CA GLY A 89 -0.73 9.15 -1.42
C GLY A 89 -0.92 8.99 0.09
N ASP A 90 -0.15 8.15 0.78
CA ASP A 90 -0.17 8.09 2.25
C ASP A 90 0.44 9.35 2.89
N GLY A 91 1.51 9.89 2.33
CA GLY A 91 2.05 11.17 2.79
C GLY A 91 2.97 11.85 1.77
N TRP A 92 3.14 13.18 1.95
CA TRP A 92 3.88 14.04 1.04
C TRP A 92 5.32 13.57 0.82
N ASN A 93 6.08 13.31 1.88
CA ASN A 93 7.52 13.06 1.74
C ASN A 93 7.81 11.83 0.88
N SER A 94 7.07 10.75 1.10
CA SER A 94 7.20 9.50 0.37
C SER A 94 6.76 9.66 -1.09
N THR A 95 5.51 10.11 -1.31
CA THR A 95 4.94 10.27 -2.66
C THR A 95 5.73 11.28 -3.49
N TYR A 96 6.08 12.43 -2.90
CA TYR A 96 6.86 13.45 -3.59
C TYR A 96 8.29 12.99 -3.86
N GLY A 97 8.91 12.25 -2.94
CA GLY A 97 10.25 11.70 -3.14
C GLY A 97 10.33 10.79 -4.36
N VAL A 98 9.33 9.91 -4.53
CA VAL A 98 9.22 9.05 -5.73
C VAL A 98 8.90 9.89 -6.97
N ALA A 99 7.89 10.76 -6.90
CA ALA A 99 7.49 11.61 -8.02
C ALA A 99 8.66 12.48 -8.53
N TYR A 100 9.48 13.05 -7.63
CA TYR A 100 10.63 13.88 -7.97
C TYR A 100 11.63 13.15 -8.90
N TYR A 101 11.94 11.88 -8.60
CA TYR A 101 12.87 11.10 -9.41
C TYR A 101 12.21 10.47 -10.64
N ALA A 102 10.94 10.08 -10.56
CA ALA A 102 10.17 9.62 -11.72
C ALA A 102 10.09 10.73 -12.80
N CYS A 103 9.83 11.97 -12.39
CA CYS A 103 9.77 13.14 -13.27
C CYS A 103 11.09 13.56 -13.90
N ALA A 104 12.24 13.07 -13.41
CA ALA A 104 13.55 13.51 -13.87
C ALA A 104 13.81 13.03 -15.31
N HIS A 105 14.15 13.96 -16.23
CA HIS A 105 14.40 13.66 -17.64
C HIS A 105 15.47 12.60 -17.85
N ASN A 106 16.55 12.68 -17.07
CA ASN A 106 17.63 11.72 -17.06
C ASN A 106 17.97 11.35 -15.63
N LEU A 107 18.15 10.07 -15.38
CA LEU A 107 18.54 9.56 -14.08
C LEU A 107 19.70 8.59 -14.25
N GLU A 108 20.84 8.95 -13.66
CA GLU A 108 22.00 8.07 -13.53
C GLU A 108 21.81 7.19 -12.30
N LEU A 109 21.85 5.87 -12.51
CA LEU A 109 21.61 4.86 -11.50
C LEU A 109 22.83 3.95 -11.36
N THR A 110 23.13 3.57 -10.12
CA THR A 110 24.19 2.63 -9.78
C THR A 110 23.64 1.50 -8.92
N ASN A 111 24.18 0.30 -9.09
CA ASN A 111 23.92 -0.80 -8.17
C ASN A 111 25.06 -0.89 -7.14
N THR A 112 24.85 -0.29 -5.97
CA THR A 112 25.81 -0.33 -4.84
C THR A 112 25.71 -1.62 -4.02
N SER A 113 24.63 -2.38 -4.18
CA SER A 113 24.41 -3.67 -3.49
C SER A 113 25.11 -4.83 -4.21
N GLY A 114 25.23 -4.75 -5.54
CA GLY A 114 26.03 -5.66 -6.36
C GLY A 114 27.50 -5.23 -6.41
N LYS A 115 28.43 -6.18 -6.57
CA LYS A 115 29.88 -5.92 -6.72
C LYS A 115 30.26 -5.19 -8.03
N SER A 116 29.36 -4.38 -8.60
CA SER A 116 29.46 -3.79 -9.93
C SER A 116 29.27 -2.28 -9.85
N ASP A 117 30.35 -1.51 -10.07
CA ASP A 117 30.33 -0.04 -10.19
C ASP A 117 29.69 0.46 -11.51
N LYS A 118 28.84 -0.36 -12.15
CA LYS A 118 28.24 -0.04 -13.43
C LYS A 118 27.17 1.05 -13.26
N ARG A 119 27.29 2.08 -14.11
CA ARG A 119 26.33 3.18 -14.20
C ARG A 119 25.35 2.95 -15.34
N TYR A 120 24.09 3.26 -15.08
CA TYR A 120 22.99 3.15 -16.03
C TYR A 120 22.33 4.51 -16.18
N ASN A 121 22.24 5.02 -17.40
CA ASN A 121 21.50 6.23 -17.70
C ASN A 121 20.11 5.87 -18.18
N THR A 122 19.09 6.32 -17.46
CA THR A 122 17.70 6.10 -17.81
C THR A 122 17.01 7.41 -18.13
N LYS A 123 15.92 7.35 -18.89
CA LYS A 123 15.09 8.51 -19.22
C LYS A 123 13.74 8.41 -18.54
N ARG A 124 13.08 9.54 -18.31
CA ARG A 124 11.69 9.57 -17.85
C ARG A 124 10.80 8.72 -18.77
N GLY A 125 9.83 8.01 -18.20
CA GLY A 125 8.84 7.28 -18.98
C GLY A 125 8.03 8.19 -19.91
N ASP A 126 7.86 7.74 -21.15
CA ASP A 126 6.87 8.28 -22.08
C ASP A 126 5.45 7.96 -21.60
N ILE A 127 5.32 6.86 -20.83
CA ILE A 127 4.09 6.44 -20.15
C ILE A 127 4.39 6.26 -18.66
N LEU A 128 3.50 6.77 -17.81
CA LEU A 128 3.42 6.45 -16.40
C LEU A 128 2.21 5.53 -16.17
N VAL A 129 2.44 4.38 -15.55
CA VAL A 129 1.38 3.47 -15.12
C VAL A 129 1.31 3.49 -13.59
N PHE A 130 0.17 3.91 -13.05
CA PHE A 130 -0.16 3.64 -11.66
C PHE A 130 -0.78 2.24 -11.54
N GLY A 131 -0.21 1.42 -10.67
CA GLY A 131 -0.56 0.00 -10.57
C GLY A 131 -1.47 -0.35 -9.40
N GLY A 132 -2.22 0.59 -8.82
CA GLY A 132 -3.07 0.36 -7.66
C GLY A 132 -2.76 1.27 -6.48
N ASP A 133 -3.80 1.52 -5.68
CA ASP A 133 -3.79 2.29 -4.44
C ASP A 133 -3.15 3.68 -4.63
N GLU A 134 -3.80 4.49 -5.46
CA GLU A 134 -3.31 5.82 -5.79
C GLU A 134 -3.54 6.85 -4.67
N VAL A 135 -4.33 6.50 -3.65
CA VAL A 135 -4.66 7.41 -2.55
C VAL A 135 -4.98 6.70 -1.23
N TYR A 136 -4.42 7.21 -0.13
CA TYR A 136 -4.79 6.83 1.23
C TYR A 136 -5.36 8.02 2.02
N PRO A 137 -6.15 7.77 3.09
CA PRO A 137 -6.65 6.46 3.51
C PRO A 137 -7.84 5.98 2.67
N THR A 138 -8.58 6.92 2.08
CA THR A 138 -9.80 6.65 1.32
C THR A 138 -9.93 7.64 0.18
N PRO A 139 -10.64 7.29 -0.90
CA PRO A 139 -10.70 8.08 -2.10
C PRO A 139 -11.68 9.24 -1.91
N SER A 140 -11.30 10.38 -2.48
CA SER A 140 -12.16 11.54 -2.69
C SER A 140 -11.44 12.49 -3.64
N LYS A 141 -12.17 13.34 -4.36
CA LYS A 141 -11.56 14.40 -5.20
C LYS A 141 -10.49 15.16 -4.43
N LYS A 142 -10.78 15.51 -3.17
CA LYS A 142 -9.87 16.24 -2.31
C LYS A 142 -8.60 15.45 -1.97
N ASN A 143 -8.73 14.18 -1.60
CA ASN A 143 -7.58 13.37 -1.23
C ASN A 143 -6.68 13.10 -2.44
N TYR A 144 -7.24 12.76 -3.60
CA TYR A 144 -6.47 12.64 -4.83
C TYR A 144 -5.71 13.94 -5.15
N THR A 145 -6.39 15.09 -5.09
CA THR A 145 -5.73 16.39 -5.33
C THR A 145 -4.60 16.64 -4.33
N ASP A 146 -4.88 16.58 -3.02
CA ASP A 146 -3.91 16.96 -1.98
C ASP A 146 -2.74 15.95 -1.86
N ARG A 147 -2.98 14.65 -2.10
CA ARG A 147 -2.06 13.56 -1.75
C ARG A 147 -1.37 12.89 -2.93
N LEU A 148 -1.93 13.00 -4.14
CA LEU A 148 -1.35 12.41 -5.35
C LEU A 148 -1.02 13.49 -6.39
N VAL A 149 -2.03 14.23 -6.86
CA VAL A 149 -1.87 15.21 -7.95
C VAL A 149 -0.93 16.33 -7.54
N THR A 150 -1.11 16.93 -6.35
CA THR A 150 -0.27 18.04 -5.91
C THR A 150 1.21 17.64 -5.80
N PRO A 151 1.59 16.49 -5.21
CA PRO A 151 2.97 16.02 -5.28
C PRO A 151 3.52 15.89 -6.70
N PHE A 152 2.81 15.20 -7.60
CA PHE A 152 3.25 14.98 -8.97
C PHE A 152 3.31 16.27 -9.79
N GLU A 153 2.35 17.19 -9.64
CA GLU A 153 2.38 18.53 -10.24
C GLU A 153 3.62 19.32 -9.84
N ASN A 154 3.98 19.29 -8.56
CA ASN A 154 5.16 20.02 -8.08
C ASN A 154 6.47 19.32 -8.43
N ALA A 155 6.44 17.99 -8.63
CA ALA A 155 7.59 17.22 -9.09
C ALA A 155 7.86 17.44 -10.58
N PHE A 156 6.80 17.37 -11.41
CA PHE A 156 6.85 17.66 -12.85
C PHE A 156 7.22 19.13 -13.09
N GLY A 157 6.61 20.01 -12.31
CA GLY A 157 6.93 21.42 -12.19
C GLY A 157 6.54 22.25 -13.40
N ASP A 158 7.48 23.01 -13.96
CA ASP A 158 7.27 23.85 -15.15
C ASP A 158 7.81 23.21 -16.44
N ASP A 159 8.01 21.90 -16.43
CA ASP A 159 8.38 21.18 -17.64
C ASP A 159 7.29 21.33 -18.69
N ASN A 160 7.69 21.65 -19.93
CA ASN A 160 6.79 21.85 -21.05
C ASN A 160 7.33 21.09 -22.26
N PRO A 161 7.26 19.75 -22.24
CA PRO A 161 7.78 18.94 -23.33
C PRO A 161 6.98 19.18 -24.61
N ILE A 162 7.62 19.00 -25.77
CA ILE A 162 6.97 19.12 -27.09
C ILE A 162 5.81 18.12 -27.22
N GLU A 163 6.03 16.91 -26.70
CA GLU A 163 5.04 15.85 -26.62
C GLU A 163 4.91 15.46 -25.14
N HIS A 164 3.71 15.66 -24.59
CA HIS A 164 3.47 15.32 -23.20
C HIS A 164 3.43 13.81 -23.00
N PRO A 165 4.00 13.30 -21.88
CA PRO A 165 3.91 11.88 -21.55
C PRO A 165 2.47 11.51 -21.17
N TYR A 166 2.16 10.22 -21.17
CA TYR A 166 0.82 9.69 -20.90
C TYR A 166 0.72 9.04 -19.53
N VAL A 167 -0.48 9.06 -18.92
CA VAL A 167 -0.77 8.33 -17.69
C VAL A 167 -1.89 7.32 -17.91
N PHE A 168 -1.72 6.14 -17.30
CA PHE A 168 -2.76 5.13 -17.12
C PHE A 168 -2.72 4.65 -15.68
N ALA A 169 -3.84 4.19 -15.15
CA ALA A 169 -3.96 3.72 -13.78
C ALA A 169 -4.87 2.50 -13.70
N ILE A 170 -4.63 1.57 -12.78
CA ILE A 170 -5.61 0.57 -12.36
C ILE A 170 -5.92 0.79 -10.89
N PRO A 171 -7.17 0.71 -10.45
CA PRO A 171 -7.50 0.97 -9.05
C PRO A 171 -7.06 -0.19 -8.13
N GLY A 172 -6.64 0.17 -6.91
CA GLY A 172 -6.51 -0.76 -5.79
C GLY A 172 -7.74 -0.72 -4.87
N ASN A 173 -7.69 -1.49 -3.78
CA ASN A 173 -8.80 -1.55 -2.82
C ASN A 173 -9.08 -0.18 -2.17
N HIS A 174 -8.05 0.65 -1.95
CA HIS A 174 -8.24 1.98 -1.39
C HIS A 174 -8.89 2.97 -2.38
N ASP A 175 -8.80 2.73 -3.68
CA ASP A 175 -9.50 3.53 -4.70
C ASP A 175 -10.98 3.13 -4.82
N TRP A 176 -11.32 1.92 -4.41
CA TRP A 176 -12.67 1.35 -4.48
C TRP A 176 -13.61 1.76 -3.34
N TYR A 177 -13.11 2.32 -2.24
CA TYR A 177 -13.96 2.65 -1.08
C TYR A 177 -15.04 3.73 -1.32
N ASP A 178 -15.05 4.42 -2.46
CA ASP A 178 -16.16 5.29 -2.89
C ASP A 178 -16.90 4.78 -4.14
N GLY A 179 -16.70 3.50 -4.50
CA GLY A 179 -17.24 2.88 -5.71
C GLY A 179 -16.64 3.44 -6.99
N LEU A 180 -15.32 3.68 -7.02
CA LEU A 180 -14.53 4.25 -8.13
C LEU A 180 -14.94 5.66 -8.59
N SER A 181 -15.70 6.40 -7.80
CA SER A 181 -16.23 7.70 -8.21
C SER A 181 -15.11 8.73 -8.42
N ALA A 182 -14.20 8.86 -7.44
CA ALA A 182 -13.10 9.80 -7.54
C ALA A 182 -12.03 9.35 -8.55
N PHE A 183 -11.71 8.06 -8.60
CA PHE A 183 -10.80 7.47 -9.57
C PHE A 183 -11.26 7.75 -11.01
N SER A 184 -12.51 7.40 -11.33
CA SER A 184 -13.07 7.56 -12.68
C SER A 184 -13.12 9.02 -13.12
N ARG A 185 -13.33 9.96 -12.19
CA ARG A 185 -13.32 11.39 -12.49
C ARG A 185 -11.92 11.91 -12.80
N LEU A 186 -10.88 11.33 -12.22
CA LEU A 186 -9.50 11.76 -12.41
C LEU A 186 -8.88 11.14 -13.66
N PHE A 187 -8.99 9.82 -13.82
CA PHE A 187 -8.31 9.09 -14.89
C PHE A 187 -9.21 8.78 -16.08
N CYS A 188 -10.52 8.58 -15.85
CA CYS A 188 -11.44 8.10 -16.88
C CYS A 188 -12.33 9.18 -17.54
N SER A 189 -12.06 10.47 -17.29
CA SER A 189 -12.93 11.59 -17.70
C SER A 189 -12.31 12.48 -18.76
N ASP A 190 -13.11 12.88 -19.75
CA ASP A 190 -12.74 13.86 -20.78
C ASP A 190 -12.69 15.30 -20.29
N LEU A 191 -13.31 15.59 -19.15
CA LEU A 191 -13.44 16.96 -18.68
C LEU A 191 -12.09 17.53 -18.23
N ASN A 192 -11.15 16.67 -17.85
CA ASN A 192 -9.80 17.06 -17.49
C ASN A 192 -8.83 15.96 -17.92
N PRO A 193 -8.35 15.98 -19.18
CA PRO A 193 -7.51 14.92 -19.73
C PRO A 193 -6.06 15.02 -19.23
N HIS A 194 -5.80 15.68 -18.10
CA HIS A 194 -4.47 15.88 -17.56
C HIS A 194 -4.36 15.46 -16.10
N PHE A 195 -3.33 14.67 -15.82
CA PHE A 195 -2.82 14.39 -14.49
C PHE A 195 -1.47 15.08 -14.36
N ALA A 196 -1.40 16.16 -13.59
CA ALA A 196 -0.20 16.98 -13.53
C ALA A 196 0.30 17.39 -14.93
N GLY A 197 1.48 16.91 -15.35
CA GLY A 197 2.04 17.14 -16.69
C GLY A 197 1.76 16.05 -17.72
N TRP A 198 1.05 14.98 -17.34
CA TRP A 198 0.74 13.84 -18.19
C TRP A 198 -0.67 13.93 -18.77
N HIS A 199 -0.85 13.37 -19.97
CA HIS A 199 -2.15 13.23 -20.62
C HIS A 199 -2.82 11.92 -20.19
N SER A 200 -4.06 11.99 -19.72
CA SER A 200 -4.91 10.84 -19.45
C SER A 200 -5.87 10.63 -20.61
N ARG A 201 -5.87 9.41 -21.17
CA ARG A 201 -6.80 8.99 -22.25
C ARG A 201 -7.73 7.85 -21.86
N GLN A 202 -7.46 7.24 -20.71
CA GLN A 202 -8.19 6.10 -20.19
C GLN A 202 -9.67 6.44 -20.02
N ARG A 203 -10.56 5.46 -20.23
CA ARG A 203 -12.03 5.63 -20.15
C ARG A 203 -12.72 4.63 -19.22
N ARG A 204 -12.01 3.59 -18.86
CA ARG A 204 -12.44 2.47 -18.01
C ARG A 204 -11.37 2.25 -16.96
N SER A 205 -11.67 1.58 -15.86
CA SER A 205 -10.66 1.26 -14.83
C SER A 205 -9.58 0.25 -15.24
N TYR A 206 -9.75 -0.38 -16.41
CA TYR A 206 -8.80 -1.29 -17.06
C TYR A 206 -8.46 -0.81 -18.47
N PHE A 207 -7.35 -1.27 -19.04
CA PHE A 207 -6.85 -0.81 -20.35
C PHE A 207 -5.92 -1.81 -21.02
N ALA A 208 -5.74 -1.67 -22.34
CA ALA A 208 -4.72 -2.36 -23.13
C ALA A 208 -3.89 -1.35 -23.95
N LEU A 209 -2.56 -1.46 -23.86
CA LEU A 209 -1.61 -0.63 -24.60
C LEU A 209 -0.79 -1.51 -25.54
N LYS A 210 -0.73 -1.15 -26.82
CA LYS A 210 0.18 -1.75 -27.79
C LYS A 210 1.47 -0.96 -27.85
N LEU A 211 2.61 -1.63 -27.70
CA LEU A 211 3.93 -1.02 -27.59
C LEU A 211 4.87 -1.51 -28.70
N PRO A 212 5.99 -0.80 -28.96
CA PRO A 212 7.02 -1.28 -29.87
C PRO A 212 7.56 -2.67 -29.49
N GLY A 213 8.15 -3.39 -30.44
CA GLY A 213 8.81 -4.69 -30.17
C GLY A 213 7.86 -5.84 -29.82
N ASN A 214 6.61 -5.78 -30.29
CA ASN A 214 5.58 -6.80 -30.07
C ASN A 214 5.29 -7.01 -28.57
N TRP A 215 5.25 -5.89 -27.83
CA TRP A 215 4.91 -5.85 -26.42
C TRP A 215 3.55 -5.21 -26.22
N TRP A 216 2.83 -5.69 -25.22
CA TRP A 216 1.56 -5.14 -24.77
C TRP A 216 1.60 -4.92 -23.26
N ILE A 217 0.93 -3.88 -22.78
CA ILE A 217 0.55 -3.76 -21.36
C ILE A 217 -0.94 -4.01 -21.26
N LEU A 218 -1.33 -4.93 -20.37
CA LEU A 218 -2.71 -5.09 -19.94
C LEU A 218 -2.82 -4.64 -18.48
N GLY A 219 -3.66 -3.65 -18.21
CA GLY A 219 -4.00 -3.22 -16.85
C GLY A 219 -5.37 -3.73 -16.48
N SER A 220 -5.46 -4.55 -15.43
CA SER A 220 -6.71 -5.15 -14.97
C SER A 220 -7.18 -4.59 -13.63
N ASP A 221 -8.48 -4.36 -13.51
CA ASP A 221 -9.16 -3.93 -12.30
C ASP A 221 -9.82 -5.13 -11.60
N GLY A 222 -9.22 -5.55 -10.49
CA GLY A 222 -9.68 -6.66 -9.65
C GLY A 222 -10.68 -6.29 -8.54
N GLN A 223 -11.15 -5.04 -8.44
CA GLN A 223 -12.06 -4.63 -7.36
C GLN A 223 -11.50 -4.91 -5.94
N LEU A 224 -12.37 -5.35 -5.02
CA LEU A 224 -12.04 -5.66 -3.61
C LEU A 224 -11.70 -7.14 -3.40
N GLN A 225 -12.09 -8.02 -4.32
CA GLN A 225 -11.94 -9.48 -4.22
C GLN A 225 -11.05 -10.08 -5.30
N SER A 226 -10.32 -9.23 -6.05
CA SER A 226 -9.50 -9.64 -7.20
C SER A 226 -10.28 -10.34 -8.33
N ASP A 227 -11.54 -9.96 -8.52
CA ASP A 227 -12.45 -10.46 -9.57
C ASP A 227 -12.28 -9.66 -10.87
N ILE A 228 -11.99 -10.37 -11.97
CA ILE A 228 -11.98 -9.80 -13.33
C ILE A 228 -13.35 -10.09 -13.95
N ASP A 229 -14.22 -9.09 -13.89
CA ASP A 229 -15.60 -9.21 -14.35
C ASP A 229 -15.72 -9.61 -15.84
N THR A 230 -16.85 -10.23 -16.18
CA THR A 230 -17.11 -10.73 -17.55
C THR A 230 -16.92 -9.67 -18.65
N PRO A 231 -17.39 -8.40 -18.51
CA PRO A 231 -17.13 -7.35 -19.50
C PRO A 231 -15.64 -7.08 -19.74
N GLN A 232 -14.81 -7.17 -18.71
CA GLN A 232 -13.37 -6.96 -18.81
C GLN A 232 -12.67 -8.15 -19.47
N LEU A 233 -13.08 -9.38 -19.16
CA LEU A 233 -12.60 -10.57 -19.88
C LEU A 233 -12.94 -10.51 -21.38
N GLU A 234 -14.16 -10.11 -21.73
CA GLU A 234 -14.56 -9.95 -23.14
C GLU A 234 -13.83 -8.79 -23.83
N TYR A 235 -13.53 -7.71 -23.11
CA TYR A 235 -12.66 -6.64 -23.60
C TYR A 235 -11.27 -7.19 -23.97
N PHE A 236 -10.59 -7.89 -23.05
CA PHE A 236 -9.28 -8.48 -23.35
C PHE A 236 -9.35 -9.55 -24.43
N ARG A 237 -10.43 -10.34 -24.49
CA ARG A 237 -10.68 -11.31 -25.55
C ARG A 237 -10.79 -10.61 -26.91
N SER A 238 -11.53 -9.51 -27.00
CA SER A 238 -11.66 -8.72 -28.22
C SER A 238 -10.30 -8.20 -28.69
N VAL A 239 -9.54 -7.56 -27.79
CA VAL A 239 -8.20 -7.04 -28.10
C VAL A 239 -7.27 -8.15 -28.59
N CYS A 240 -7.24 -9.27 -27.87
CA CYS A 240 -6.39 -10.41 -28.23
C CYS A 240 -6.77 -11.01 -29.59
N ASN A 241 -8.06 -11.16 -29.88
CA ASN A 241 -8.51 -11.79 -31.12
C ASN A 241 -8.33 -10.91 -32.34
N ASN A 242 -8.55 -9.60 -32.19
CA ASN A 242 -8.62 -8.65 -33.29
C ASN A 242 -7.29 -7.93 -33.57
N HIS A 243 -6.39 -7.81 -32.57
CA HIS A 243 -5.22 -6.93 -32.68
C HIS A 243 -3.89 -7.57 -32.28
N MET A 244 -3.88 -8.56 -31.39
CA MET A 244 -2.63 -9.26 -31.02
C MET A 244 -2.22 -10.28 -32.08
N GLN A 245 -0.91 -10.42 -32.27
CA GLN A 245 -0.30 -11.35 -33.19
C GLN A 245 0.37 -12.52 -32.47
N ASN A 246 0.60 -13.59 -33.22
CA ASN A 246 1.31 -14.77 -32.72
C ASN A 246 2.73 -14.37 -32.25
N GLY A 247 3.06 -14.68 -31.00
CA GLY A 247 4.36 -14.35 -30.40
C GLY A 247 4.43 -12.98 -29.72
N ASP A 248 3.32 -12.23 -29.67
CA ASP A 248 3.21 -11.03 -28.85
C ASP A 248 3.44 -11.36 -27.37
N LYS A 249 3.99 -10.39 -26.64
CA LYS A 249 4.40 -10.53 -25.23
C LYS A 249 3.62 -9.54 -24.38
N VAL A 250 3.15 -9.99 -23.22
CA VAL A 250 2.34 -9.17 -22.31
C VAL A 250 3.10 -8.86 -21.02
N ILE A 251 3.02 -7.59 -20.61
CA ILE A 251 3.23 -7.11 -19.24
C ILE A 251 1.84 -6.95 -18.63
N LEU A 252 1.51 -7.78 -17.64
CA LEU A 252 0.23 -7.73 -16.95
C LEU A 252 0.39 -6.92 -15.66
N CYS A 253 -0.39 -5.84 -15.52
CA CYS A 253 -0.49 -5.04 -14.33
C CYS A 253 -1.78 -5.41 -13.58
N ILE A 254 -1.64 -5.83 -12.32
CA ILE A 254 -2.74 -6.13 -11.39
C ILE A 254 -2.45 -5.43 -10.07
N SER A 255 -3.47 -4.96 -9.35
CA SER A 255 -3.25 -4.22 -8.10
C SER A 255 -2.68 -5.11 -6.99
N GLN A 256 -3.18 -6.34 -6.86
CA GLN A 256 -2.78 -7.29 -5.84
C GLN A 256 -1.84 -8.39 -6.36
N PRO A 257 -0.80 -8.78 -5.58
CA PRO A 257 0.06 -9.92 -5.91
C PRO A 257 -0.62 -11.25 -5.60
N ASN A 258 -1.59 -11.64 -6.42
CA ASN A 258 -2.41 -12.85 -6.22
C ASN A 258 -1.57 -14.12 -5.99
N TRP A 259 -0.39 -14.20 -6.62
CA TRP A 259 0.53 -15.32 -6.45
C TRP A 259 1.16 -15.42 -5.05
N ILE A 260 1.31 -14.31 -4.32
CA ILE A 260 1.78 -14.31 -2.93
C ILE A 260 0.61 -14.69 -2.02
N TYR A 261 -0.57 -14.12 -2.27
CA TYR A 261 -1.79 -14.46 -1.53
C TYR A 261 -2.10 -15.95 -1.63
N ALA A 262 -2.17 -16.51 -2.84
CA ALA A 262 -2.40 -17.93 -3.06
C ALA A 262 -1.39 -18.82 -2.33
N HIS A 263 -0.10 -18.47 -2.34
CA HIS A 263 0.92 -19.20 -1.58
C HIS A 263 0.71 -19.10 -0.07
N LYS A 264 0.31 -17.93 0.44
CA LYS A 264 0.03 -17.68 1.86
C LYS A 264 -1.21 -18.45 2.33
N TYR A 265 -2.33 -18.35 1.63
CA TYR A 265 -3.60 -19.01 1.98
C TYR A 265 -3.49 -20.54 1.92
N LYS A 266 -2.78 -21.08 0.93
CA LYS A 266 -2.55 -22.52 0.81
C LYS A 266 -1.86 -23.13 2.04
N LYS A 267 -0.96 -22.38 2.70
CA LYS A 267 -0.30 -22.81 3.94
C LYS A 267 -1.30 -23.01 5.11
N TYR A 268 -2.44 -22.34 5.05
CA TYR A 268 -3.49 -22.40 6.06
C TYR A 268 -4.66 -23.31 5.67
N GLY A 269 -4.58 -23.99 4.52
CA GLY A 269 -5.63 -24.87 4.03
C GLY A 269 -6.78 -24.16 3.33
N GLU A 270 -6.59 -22.88 2.98
CA GLU A 270 -7.56 -22.06 2.24
C GLU A 270 -7.14 -21.99 0.76
N GLU A 271 -8.12 -22.00 -0.15
CA GLU A 271 -7.89 -21.75 -1.57
C GLU A 271 -8.17 -20.28 -1.88
N TYR A 272 -7.21 -19.62 -2.53
CA TYR A 272 -7.38 -18.27 -3.06
C TYR A 272 -7.86 -18.37 -4.50
N ASP A 273 -8.90 -17.63 -4.86
CA ASP A 273 -9.45 -17.70 -6.20
C ASP A 273 -8.52 -17.01 -7.20
N GLU A 274 -7.96 -17.79 -8.12
CA GLU A 274 -7.14 -17.29 -9.23
C GLU A 274 -7.82 -17.57 -10.59
N SER A 275 -9.09 -18.00 -10.58
CA SER A 275 -9.77 -18.57 -11.76
C SER A 275 -9.81 -17.62 -12.95
N ASP A 276 -10.04 -16.32 -12.74
CA ASP A 276 -10.14 -15.37 -13.85
C ASP A 276 -8.78 -15.02 -14.46
N LEU A 277 -7.73 -14.95 -13.64
CA LEU A 277 -6.36 -14.78 -14.14
C LEU A 277 -5.93 -16.00 -14.95
N ILE A 278 -6.29 -17.20 -14.48
CA ILE A 278 -6.07 -18.44 -15.20
C ILE A 278 -6.81 -18.41 -16.53
N TYR A 279 -8.07 -17.97 -16.52
CA TYR A 279 -8.90 -17.86 -17.72
C TYR A 279 -8.29 -16.89 -18.73
N LEU A 280 -7.90 -15.69 -18.30
CA LEU A 280 -7.23 -14.70 -19.15
C LEU A 280 -5.95 -15.29 -19.77
N GLN A 281 -5.13 -15.98 -18.99
CA GLN A 281 -3.90 -16.55 -19.48
C GLN A 281 -4.14 -17.73 -20.45
N GLN A 282 -4.91 -18.73 -20.04
CA GLN A 282 -5.03 -20.00 -20.74
C GLN A 282 -6.08 -19.97 -21.85
N GLU A 283 -7.23 -19.36 -21.58
CA GLU A 283 -8.39 -19.42 -22.46
C GLU A 283 -8.44 -18.25 -23.45
N ILE A 284 -7.77 -17.13 -23.16
CA ILE A 284 -7.70 -15.95 -24.03
C ILE A 284 -6.32 -15.86 -24.70
N LEU A 285 -5.25 -15.63 -23.94
CA LEU A 285 -3.94 -15.29 -24.50
C LEU A 285 -3.21 -16.51 -25.11
N ALA A 286 -3.12 -17.62 -24.38
CA ALA A 286 -2.35 -18.79 -24.81
C ALA A 286 -2.88 -19.41 -26.12
N LYS A 287 -4.19 -19.32 -26.39
CA LYS A 287 -4.79 -19.80 -27.65
C LYS A 287 -4.28 -19.07 -28.89
N LYS A 288 -3.79 -17.83 -28.74
CA LYS A 288 -3.15 -17.04 -29.81
C LYS A 288 -1.62 -17.10 -29.77
N ASN A 289 -1.05 -17.97 -28.92
CA ASN A 289 0.38 -18.02 -28.64
C ASN A 289 0.93 -16.64 -28.19
N VAL A 290 0.12 -15.91 -27.42
CA VAL A 290 0.50 -14.70 -26.68
C VAL A 290 0.82 -15.13 -25.26
N ASP A 291 1.94 -14.65 -24.71
CA ASP A 291 2.42 -15.09 -23.40
C ASP A 291 2.69 -13.91 -22.46
N ILE A 292 2.27 -14.05 -21.20
CA ILE A 292 2.55 -13.07 -20.15
C ILE A 292 3.97 -13.30 -19.67
N LYS A 293 4.83 -12.31 -19.91
CA LYS A 293 6.26 -12.37 -19.57
C LYS A 293 6.60 -11.67 -18.26
N VAL A 294 5.78 -10.70 -17.86
CA VAL A 294 5.99 -9.90 -16.66
C VAL A 294 4.64 -9.69 -15.98
N TYR A 295 4.57 -9.96 -14.69
CA TYR A 295 3.47 -9.58 -13.82
C TYR A 295 3.98 -8.46 -12.90
N LEU A 296 3.26 -7.34 -12.87
CA LEU A 296 3.55 -6.20 -12.02
C LEU A 296 2.38 -5.98 -11.06
N SER A 297 2.68 -5.76 -9.79
CA SER A 297 1.67 -5.41 -8.78
C SER A 297 2.17 -4.47 -7.69
N GLY A 298 1.23 -3.96 -6.91
CA GLY A 298 1.44 -3.19 -5.68
C GLY A 298 0.95 -3.93 -4.45
N ASP A 299 0.19 -3.24 -3.60
CA ASP A 299 -0.53 -3.68 -2.38
C ASP A 299 0.39 -4.09 -1.23
N TYR A 300 1.43 -4.87 -1.51
CA TYR A 300 2.57 -4.96 -0.60
C TYR A 300 3.52 -3.79 -0.85
N HIS A 301 3.62 -2.89 0.15
CA HIS A 301 4.36 -1.63 0.07
C HIS A 301 5.89 -1.78 0.13
N HIS A 302 6.44 -2.80 -0.52
CA HIS A 302 7.86 -3.12 -0.64
C HIS A 302 8.16 -3.56 -2.08
N TYR A 303 9.43 -3.82 -2.37
CA TYR A 303 9.82 -4.46 -3.62
C TYR A 303 10.08 -5.95 -3.38
N ARG A 304 9.61 -6.80 -4.30
CA ARG A 304 9.91 -8.23 -4.28
C ARG A 304 9.85 -8.80 -5.69
N ARG A 305 10.90 -9.53 -6.10
CA ARG A 305 10.95 -10.21 -7.40
C ARG A 305 11.04 -11.71 -7.28
N HIS A 306 10.13 -12.39 -7.97
CA HIS A 306 10.17 -13.82 -8.23
C HIS A 306 10.42 -14.10 -9.71
N GLU A 307 11.29 -15.06 -9.99
CA GLU A 307 11.66 -15.46 -11.35
C GLU A 307 11.35 -16.94 -11.57
N GLU A 308 10.79 -17.24 -12.74
CA GLU A 308 10.44 -18.60 -13.12
C GLU A 308 11.66 -19.53 -13.16
N LEU A 309 11.55 -20.67 -12.50
CA LEU A 309 12.52 -21.76 -12.51
C LEU A 309 12.34 -22.64 -13.75
N ARG A 310 12.61 -22.09 -14.94
CA ARG A 310 12.57 -22.86 -16.19
C ARG A 310 13.97 -23.13 -16.74
N ARG A 311 14.12 -24.21 -17.51
CA ARG A 311 15.40 -24.67 -18.10
C ARG A 311 15.36 -24.83 -19.63
N ASP A 312 14.41 -24.20 -20.32
CA ASP A 312 14.20 -24.40 -21.76
C ASP A 312 14.88 -23.34 -22.66
N GLY A 313 15.75 -22.51 -22.09
CA GLY A 313 16.58 -21.55 -22.83
C GLY A 313 15.87 -20.26 -23.28
N LYS A 314 14.55 -20.09 -23.08
CA LYS A 314 13.89 -18.78 -23.29
C LYS A 314 14.00 -17.91 -22.02
N SER A 315 13.82 -16.61 -22.17
CA SER A 315 13.81 -15.69 -21.03
C SER A 315 12.71 -16.08 -20.01
N PRO A 316 13.03 -16.16 -18.70
CA PRO A 316 12.10 -16.59 -17.67
C PRO A 316 11.07 -15.52 -17.36
N VAL A 317 9.86 -15.94 -17.01
CA VAL A 317 8.80 -15.02 -16.59
C VAL A 317 9.10 -14.41 -15.23
N GLN A 318 8.77 -13.13 -15.11
CA GLN A 318 9.04 -12.30 -13.93
C GLN A 318 7.74 -11.96 -13.23
N LYS A 319 7.71 -12.08 -11.90
CA LYS A 319 6.63 -11.58 -11.06
C LYS A 319 7.22 -10.57 -10.08
N ILE A 320 6.76 -9.33 -10.14
CA ILE A 320 7.38 -8.22 -9.42
C ILE A 320 6.30 -7.45 -8.65
N VAL A 321 6.47 -7.41 -7.33
CA VAL A 321 5.78 -6.47 -6.45
C VAL A 321 6.63 -5.21 -6.37
N ALA A 322 6.03 -4.04 -6.61
CA ALA A 322 6.69 -2.74 -6.58
C ALA A 322 5.82 -1.67 -5.89
N GLY A 323 5.38 -1.95 -4.66
CA GLY A 323 4.48 -1.09 -3.89
C GLY A 323 5.13 0.08 -3.15
N GLY A 324 6.30 0.53 -3.60
CA GLY A 324 7.08 1.52 -2.87
C GLY A 324 6.72 2.97 -3.16
N GLY A 325 5.59 3.30 -3.76
CA GLY A 325 5.36 4.62 -4.38
C GLY A 325 5.08 5.76 -3.40
N GLY A 326 4.57 5.48 -2.20
CA GLY A 326 4.27 6.54 -1.23
C GLY A 326 3.67 6.07 0.11
N ALA A 327 3.13 4.86 0.17
CA ALA A 327 2.56 4.25 1.37
C ALA A 327 3.60 3.98 2.48
N PHE A 328 3.16 3.72 3.70
CA PHE A 328 4.04 3.18 4.74
C PHE A 328 4.63 1.84 4.28
N LEU A 329 5.84 1.48 4.69
CA LEU A 329 6.50 0.24 4.26
C LEU A 329 5.74 -1.03 4.71
N HIS A 330 5.65 -2.10 3.91
CA HIS A 330 5.21 -3.44 4.39
C HIS A 330 6.42 -4.35 4.72
N PRO A 331 6.27 -5.32 5.65
CA PRO A 331 7.33 -6.25 6.01
C PRO A 331 7.72 -7.17 4.84
N THR A 332 8.99 -7.60 4.81
CA THR A 332 9.49 -8.60 3.85
C THR A 332 9.90 -9.93 4.51
N HIS A 333 9.64 -10.09 5.81
CA HIS A 333 10.07 -11.25 6.62
C HIS A 333 8.92 -12.06 7.22
N ASP A 334 7.70 -11.86 6.71
CA ASP A 334 6.44 -12.37 7.25
C ASP A 334 6.17 -13.85 6.90
N ILE A 335 6.36 -14.21 5.63
CA ILE A 335 6.19 -15.58 5.13
C ILE A 335 7.38 -15.99 4.28
N ASP A 336 7.71 -17.29 4.33
CA ASP A 336 8.66 -17.89 3.41
C ASP A 336 8.08 -17.97 1.99
N VAL A 337 8.57 -17.08 1.15
CA VAL A 337 8.27 -16.97 -0.28
C VAL A 337 9.50 -17.28 -1.13
N SER A 338 10.48 -18.01 -0.58
CA SER A 338 11.71 -18.39 -1.28
C SER A 338 11.43 -19.13 -2.58
N VAL A 339 10.43 -19.99 -2.59
CA VAL A 339 9.87 -20.63 -3.78
C VAL A 339 8.35 -20.61 -3.69
N ILE A 340 7.71 -20.02 -4.69
CA ILE A 340 6.26 -20.06 -4.88
C ILE A 340 5.92 -21.03 -6.01
N SER A 341 4.82 -21.76 -5.85
CA SER A 341 4.33 -22.70 -6.86
C SER A 341 2.95 -22.27 -7.33
N GLU A 342 2.85 -22.07 -8.63
CA GLU A 342 1.63 -21.76 -9.35
C GLU A 342 1.04 -23.07 -9.87
N ASN A 343 -0.14 -23.44 -9.37
CA ASN A 343 -0.81 -24.66 -9.76
C ASN A 343 -2.08 -24.30 -10.53
N TYR A 344 -1.98 -24.23 -11.85
CA TYR A 344 -3.15 -23.98 -12.68
C TYR A 344 -3.92 -25.27 -12.98
N GLY A 345 -5.24 -25.25 -12.76
CA GLY A 345 -6.18 -26.25 -13.26
C GLY A 345 -6.27 -27.57 -12.46
N ILE A 346 -7.29 -28.35 -12.82
CA ILE A 346 -7.72 -29.60 -12.16
C ILE A 346 -6.64 -30.69 -12.18
N ASP A 347 -5.71 -30.67 -13.16
CA ASP A 347 -4.79 -31.79 -13.42
C ASP A 347 -3.45 -31.71 -12.65
N LYS A 348 -3.19 -30.66 -11.84
CA LYS A 348 -2.04 -30.51 -10.89
C LYS A 348 -0.60 -30.83 -11.40
N LYS A 349 -0.41 -31.19 -12.67
CA LYS A 349 0.84 -31.74 -13.24
C LYS A 349 1.72 -30.73 -13.98
N SER A 350 1.22 -29.53 -14.27
CA SER A 350 1.91 -28.49 -15.06
C SER A 350 2.25 -27.21 -14.26
N GLY A 351 2.40 -27.32 -12.93
CA GLY A 351 2.63 -26.15 -12.10
C GLY A 351 3.98 -25.47 -12.35
N ARG A 352 3.97 -24.14 -12.51
CA ARG A 352 5.18 -23.32 -12.66
C ARG A 352 5.73 -23.00 -11.28
N LYS A 353 7.06 -22.97 -11.15
CA LYS A 353 7.73 -22.59 -9.89
C LYS A 353 8.50 -21.31 -10.11
N PHE A 354 8.46 -20.42 -9.12
CA PHE A 354 9.22 -19.18 -9.16
C PHE A 354 10.07 -19.06 -7.90
N ALA A 355 11.34 -18.71 -8.05
CA ALA A 355 12.24 -18.47 -6.93
C ALA A 355 12.33 -16.97 -6.64
N LEU A 356 12.36 -16.63 -5.36
CA LEU A 356 12.69 -15.28 -4.90
C LEU A 356 14.11 -14.93 -5.34
N ARG A 357 14.27 -13.77 -6.00
CA ARG A 357 15.57 -13.25 -6.43
C ARG A 357 16.04 -12.12 -5.53
N GLU A 358 15.15 -11.16 -5.25
CA GLU A 358 15.49 -10.00 -4.44
C GLU A 358 14.27 -9.46 -3.69
N SER A 359 14.49 -8.82 -2.55
CA SER A 359 13.50 -8.07 -1.77
C SER A 359 14.10 -6.79 -1.23
N TYR A 360 13.34 -5.70 -1.29
CA TYR A 360 13.78 -4.43 -0.73
C TYR A 360 12.71 -3.80 0.17
N PRO A 361 13.01 -3.59 1.47
CA PRO A 361 14.27 -3.95 2.15
C PRO A 361 14.47 -5.47 2.26
N ASP A 362 15.71 -5.89 2.45
CA ASP A 362 16.01 -7.30 2.71
C ASP A 362 15.31 -7.78 4.00
N PRO A 363 14.97 -9.08 4.12
CA PRO A 363 14.19 -9.59 5.25
C PRO A 363 14.83 -9.31 6.62
N LYS A 364 16.16 -9.28 6.73
CA LYS A 364 16.84 -9.01 8.00
C LYS A 364 16.70 -7.55 8.40
N THR A 365 16.88 -6.62 7.45
CA THR A 365 16.62 -5.19 7.67
C THR A 365 15.15 -4.97 8.03
N SER A 366 14.22 -5.55 7.26
CA SER A 366 12.79 -5.46 7.55
C SER A 366 12.44 -5.94 8.96
N LYS A 367 13.02 -7.07 9.39
CA LYS A 367 12.81 -7.61 10.73
C LYS A 367 13.32 -6.67 11.83
N ASN A 368 14.44 -5.98 11.61
CA ASN A 368 14.95 -5.00 12.58
C ASN A 368 14.10 -3.72 12.63
N LEU A 369 13.37 -3.39 11.57
CA LEU A 369 12.50 -2.21 11.57
C LEU A 369 11.29 -2.35 12.51
N THR A 370 10.91 -3.57 12.90
CA THR A 370 9.79 -3.81 13.85
C THR A 370 10.08 -3.27 15.24
N PHE A 371 11.35 -3.08 15.64
CA PHE A 371 11.70 -2.43 16.91
C PHE A 371 11.08 -1.04 17.06
N ARG A 372 10.71 -0.40 15.95
CA ARG A 372 10.01 0.88 15.93
C ARG A 372 8.63 0.80 16.57
N ASP A 373 8.00 -0.38 16.66
CA ASP A 373 6.73 -0.60 17.36
C ASP A 373 6.85 -0.38 18.87
N LEU A 374 8.04 -0.53 19.45
CA LEU A 374 8.27 -0.20 20.86
C LEU A 374 8.15 1.32 21.13
N LEU A 375 8.22 2.15 20.08
CA LEU A 375 7.98 3.59 20.13
C LEU A 375 6.53 3.96 19.83
N PHE A 376 5.61 3.00 19.82
CA PHE A 376 4.18 3.21 19.55
C PHE A 376 3.56 4.41 20.29
N PRO A 377 3.69 4.60 21.63
CA PRO A 377 3.10 5.75 22.31
C PRO A 377 3.61 7.10 21.80
N VAL A 378 4.84 7.15 21.28
CA VAL A 378 5.45 8.38 20.73
C VAL A 378 5.02 8.63 19.29
N ILE A 379 4.88 7.58 18.48
CA ILE A 379 4.50 7.67 17.06
C ILE A 379 2.99 7.85 16.89
N ASN A 380 2.20 7.21 17.77
CA ASN A 380 0.74 7.14 17.74
C ASN A 380 0.09 7.69 19.03
N PRO A 381 0.41 8.92 19.49
CA PRO A 381 -0.05 9.44 20.78
C PRO A 381 -1.59 9.55 20.89
N ALA A 382 -2.30 9.74 19.77
CA ALA A 382 -3.76 9.81 19.77
C ALA A 382 -4.41 8.47 20.14
N PHE A 383 -3.77 7.33 19.84
CA PHE A 383 -4.27 6.01 20.18
C PHE A 383 -4.38 5.83 21.70
N GLY A 384 -3.47 6.44 22.47
CA GLY A 384 -3.50 6.35 23.93
C GLY A 384 -4.78 6.88 24.56
N ILE A 385 -5.57 7.71 23.86
CA ILE A 385 -6.88 8.15 24.34
C ILE A 385 -7.83 6.94 24.45
N LEU A 386 -7.80 6.02 23.48
CA LEU A 386 -8.63 4.81 23.48
C LEU A 386 -8.28 3.93 24.69
N THR A 387 -6.99 3.67 24.91
CA THR A 387 -6.54 2.84 26.03
C THR A 387 -6.76 3.54 27.38
N ALA A 388 -6.60 4.86 27.46
CA ALA A 388 -6.89 5.64 28.65
C ALA A 388 -8.36 5.57 29.06
N ILE A 389 -9.28 5.71 28.10
CA ILE A 389 -10.73 5.58 28.34
C ILE A 389 -11.05 4.15 28.77
N MET A 390 -10.50 3.14 28.09
CA MET A 390 -10.69 1.73 28.47
C MET A 390 -10.22 1.46 29.90
N TYR A 391 -9.05 1.98 30.28
CA TYR A 391 -8.47 1.82 31.62
C TYR A 391 -9.32 2.52 32.68
N LEU A 392 -9.69 3.78 32.44
CA LEU A 392 -10.50 4.57 33.34
C LEU A 392 -11.88 3.94 33.54
N PHE A 393 -12.53 3.53 32.45
CA PHE A 393 -13.85 2.89 32.51
C PHE A 393 -13.80 1.56 33.27
N THR A 394 -12.79 0.73 32.99
CA THR A 394 -12.62 -0.56 33.70
C THR A 394 -12.34 -0.34 35.18
N ALA A 395 -11.42 0.56 35.53
CA ALA A 395 -11.10 0.88 36.92
C ALA A 395 -12.31 1.44 37.68
N TRP A 396 -13.08 2.32 37.04
CA TRP A 396 -14.30 2.89 37.63
C TRP A 396 -15.37 1.81 37.83
N LEU A 397 -15.62 0.97 36.83
CA LEU A 397 -16.60 -0.11 36.92
C LEU A 397 -16.26 -1.12 38.04
N LEU A 398 -14.98 -1.45 38.20
CA LEU A 398 -14.54 -2.33 39.30
C LEU A 398 -14.70 -1.66 40.66
N SER A 399 -14.27 -0.40 40.78
CA SER A 399 -14.36 0.35 42.03
C SER A 399 -15.81 0.55 42.48
N SER A 400 -16.72 0.84 41.54
CA SER A 400 -18.14 1.01 41.85
C SER A 400 -18.81 -0.29 42.28
N SER A 401 -18.34 -1.44 41.77
CA SER A 401 -18.87 -2.77 42.12
C SER A 401 -18.55 -3.21 43.56
N ILE A 402 -17.59 -2.54 44.20
CA ILE A 402 -17.17 -2.78 45.60
C ILE A 402 -17.45 -1.57 46.49
N ASP A 403 -18.34 -0.67 46.10
CA ASP A 403 -18.69 0.56 46.83
C ASP A 403 -17.47 1.46 47.14
N PHE A 404 -16.49 1.47 46.24
CA PHE A 404 -15.24 2.24 46.37
C PHE A 404 -14.43 1.92 47.65
N LYS A 405 -14.56 0.70 48.18
CA LYS A 405 -13.72 0.22 49.29
C LYS A 405 -12.25 0.27 48.91
N ILE A 406 -11.43 0.82 49.82
CA ILE A 406 -9.98 0.93 49.61
C ILE A 406 -9.30 -0.27 50.28
N PRO A 407 -8.57 -1.11 49.51
CA PRO A 407 -7.86 -2.26 50.09
C PRO A 407 -6.68 -1.80 50.96
N GLN A 408 -6.44 -2.49 52.08
CA GLN A 408 -5.34 -2.23 53.01
C GLN A 408 -4.03 -2.93 52.61
N ASN A 409 -4.13 -3.99 51.81
CA ASN A 409 -2.99 -4.75 51.32
C ASN A 409 -3.28 -5.36 49.95
N LEU A 410 -2.23 -5.91 49.32
CA LEU A 410 -2.32 -6.49 47.98
C LEU A 410 -3.28 -7.69 47.92
N GLY A 411 -3.33 -8.52 48.97
CA GLY A 411 -4.24 -9.67 49.03
C GLY A 411 -5.70 -9.25 49.02
N GLU A 412 -6.05 -8.25 49.84
CA GLU A 412 -7.38 -7.66 49.88
C GLU A 412 -7.76 -7.01 48.54
N ALA A 413 -6.81 -6.33 47.88
CA ALA A 413 -7.02 -5.77 46.56
C ALA A 413 -7.41 -6.83 45.52
N PHE A 414 -6.73 -7.99 45.52
CA PHE A 414 -7.07 -9.10 44.63
C PHE A 414 -8.46 -9.68 44.92
N VAL A 415 -8.80 -9.86 46.21
CA VAL A 415 -10.13 -10.34 46.62
C VAL A 415 -11.21 -9.36 46.15
N PHE A 416 -11.02 -8.06 46.37
CA PHE A 416 -11.97 -7.04 45.93
C PHE A 416 -12.12 -7.01 44.40
N ALA A 417 -11.02 -7.09 43.65
CA ALA A 417 -11.08 -7.14 42.20
C ALA A 417 -11.82 -8.40 41.69
N ALA A 418 -11.58 -9.57 42.29
CA ALA A 418 -12.30 -10.79 41.96
C ALA A 418 -13.79 -10.68 42.30
N GLU A 419 -14.11 -10.22 43.52
CA GLU A 419 -15.49 -10.00 43.96
C GLU A 419 -16.24 -9.02 43.05
N ALA A 420 -15.59 -7.96 42.57
CA ALA A 420 -16.21 -6.98 41.67
C ALA A 420 -16.81 -7.63 40.42
N PHE A 421 -16.09 -8.58 39.80
CA PHE A 421 -16.56 -9.30 38.60
C PHE A 421 -17.71 -10.27 38.89
N PHE A 422 -17.79 -10.83 40.10
CA PHE A 422 -18.88 -11.74 40.49
C PHE A 422 -20.12 -11.01 41.00
N ARG A 423 -19.95 -9.90 41.72
CA ARG A 423 -21.05 -9.10 42.28
C ARG A 423 -21.77 -8.31 41.21
N ASN A 424 -21.05 -7.84 40.19
CA ASN A 424 -21.60 -7.02 39.13
C ASN A 424 -21.57 -7.75 37.78
N PRO A 425 -22.71 -8.28 37.30
CA PRO A 425 -22.79 -8.94 35.99
C PRO A 425 -22.30 -8.07 34.83
N LEU A 426 -22.43 -6.75 34.91
CA LEU A 426 -21.92 -5.84 33.88
C LEU A 426 -20.39 -5.80 33.87
N ALA A 427 -19.74 -5.85 35.03
CA ALA A 427 -18.28 -5.94 35.12
C ALA A 427 -17.78 -7.27 34.54
N GLY A 428 -18.45 -8.38 34.86
CA GLY A 428 -18.16 -9.69 34.27
C GLY A 428 -18.36 -9.71 32.74
N ALA A 429 -19.47 -9.17 32.25
CA ALA A 429 -19.73 -9.06 30.81
C ALA A 429 -18.72 -8.16 30.10
N TRP A 430 -18.32 -7.04 30.72
CA TRP A 430 -17.28 -6.14 30.20
C TRP A 430 -15.92 -6.85 30.10
N LEU A 431 -15.54 -7.65 31.10
CA LEU A 431 -14.32 -8.44 31.06
C LEU A 431 -14.31 -9.44 29.89
N LEU A 432 -15.40 -10.19 29.74
CA LEU A 432 -15.56 -11.14 28.64
C LEU A 432 -15.55 -10.43 27.29
N LEU A 433 -16.18 -9.25 27.19
CA LEU A 433 -16.15 -8.41 26.00
C LEU A 433 -14.73 -7.97 25.68
N LEU A 434 -13.96 -7.47 26.65
CA LEU A 434 -12.56 -7.07 26.43
C LEU A 434 -11.73 -8.24 25.92
N ILE A 435 -11.78 -9.39 26.59
CA ILE A 435 -11.06 -10.60 26.16
C ILE A 435 -11.49 -11.00 24.75
N GLY A 436 -12.81 -11.01 24.48
CA GLY A 436 -13.37 -11.34 23.18
C GLY A 436 -12.92 -10.38 22.07
N VAL A 437 -12.89 -9.06 22.35
CA VAL A 437 -12.41 -8.03 21.42
C VAL A 437 -10.94 -8.26 21.10
N PHE A 438 -10.05 -8.43 22.08
CA PHE A 438 -8.63 -8.68 21.80
C PHE A 438 -8.38 -9.99 21.05
N ILE A 439 -9.13 -11.06 21.35
CA ILE A 439 -9.07 -12.32 20.60
C ILE A 439 -9.63 -12.15 19.19
N PHE A 440 -10.68 -11.37 18.99
CA PHE A 440 -11.26 -11.12 17.68
C PHE A 440 -10.33 -10.28 16.80
N PHE A 441 -9.78 -9.21 17.34
CA PHE A 441 -8.86 -8.30 16.64
C PHE A 441 -7.41 -8.82 16.55
N THR A 442 -7.12 -9.99 17.14
CA THR A 442 -5.91 -10.74 16.79
C THR A 442 -6.15 -11.44 15.44
N ASP A 443 -6.21 -10.63 14.39
CA ASP A 443 -6.44 -11.10 13.03
C ASP A 443 -5.21 -11.86 12.52
N THR A 444 -5.25 -13.17 12.74
CA THR A 444 -4.25 -14.08 12.22
C THR A 444 -4.94 -15.32 11.69
N HIS A 445 -4.50 -15.78 10.52
CA HIS A 445 -4.90 -17.05 9.91
C HIS A 445 -4.61 -18.29 10.78
N SER A 446 -4.03 -18.12 11.98
CA SER A 446 -3.80 -19.19 12.94
C SER A 446 -4.75 -19.06 14.12
N ILE A 447 -5.75 -19.94 14.18
CA ILE A 447 -6.71 -20.02 15.28
C ILE A 447 -6.01 -20.11 16.65
N ILE A 448 -4.95 -20.92 16.77
CA ILE A 448 -4.22 -21.09 18.03
C ILE A 448 -3.60 -19.76 18.50
N TYR A 449 -2.86 -19.09 17.61
CA TYR A 449 -2.26 -17.79 17.90
C TYR A 449 -3.32 -16.73 18.24
N ARG A 450 -4.44 -16.71 17.52
CA ARG A 450 -5.56 -15.83 17.80
C ARG A 450 -6.06 -15.94 19.24
N TRP A 451 -6.30 -17.17 19.71
CA TRP A 451 -6.73 -17.41 21.08
C TRP A 451 -5.64 -17.10 22.10
N VAL A 452 -4.42 -17.64 21.91
CA VAL A 452 -3.33 -17.50 22.88
C VAL A 452 -2.82 -16.07 22.95
N GLY A 453 -2.45 -15.49 21.80
CA GLY A 453 -1.93 -14.13 21.68
C GLY A 453 -2.95 -13.09 22.13
N GLY A 454 -4.19 -13.19 21.65
CA GLY A 454 -5.27 -12.28 22.06
C GLY A 454 -5.59 -12.38 23.55
N PHE A 455 -5.61 -13.59 24.12
CA PHE A 455 -5.84 -13.78 25.55
C PHE A 455 -4.73 -13.16 26.41
N PHE A 456 -3.45 -13.45 26.09
CA PHE A 456 -2.33 -12.88 26.84
C PHE A 456 -2.22 -11.36 26.68
N HIS A 457 -2.57 -10.82 25.51
CA HIS A 457 -2.65 -9.39 25.27
C HIS A 457 -3.72 -8.74 26.15
N ALA A 458 -4.94 -9.28 26.16
CA ALA A 458 -6.02 -8.82 27.04
C ALA A 458 -5.63 -8.91 28.52
N LEU A 459 -5.09 -10.05 28.93
CA LEU A 459 -4.65 -10.30 30.31
C LEU A 459 -3.59 -9.29 30.75
N THR A 460 -2.65 -8.93 29.87
CA THR A 460 -1.62 -7.92 30.15
C THR A 460 -2.26 -6.55 30.43
N HIS A 461 -3.24 -6.14 29.62
CA HIS A 461 -3.97 -4.89 29.88
C HIS A 461 -4.75 -4.94 31.20
N ILE A 462 -5.48 -6.02 31.48
CA ILE A 462 -6.26 -6.17 32.71
C ILE A 462 -5.37 -6.10 33.96
N ASN A 463 -4.22 -6.78 33.93
CA ASN A 463 -3.24 -6.71 35.02
C ASN A 463 -2.70 -5.29 35.20
N MET A 464 -2.37 -4.59 34.11
CA MET A 464 -1.84 -3.23 34.20
C MET A 464 -2.89 -2.22 34.66
N ILE A 465 -4.17 -2.40 34.31
CA ILE A 465 -5.27 -1.61 34.88
C ILE A 465 -5.29 -1.77 36.41
N PHE A 466 -5.22 -3.01 36.90
CA PHE A 466 -5.21 -3.29 38.34
C PHE A 466 -4.03 -2.60 39.05
N TYR A 467 -2.80 -2.76 38.55
CA TYR A 467 -1.62 -2.15 39.19
C TYR A 467 -1.60 -0.62 39.10
N VAL A 468 -2.03 -0.02 37.98
CA VAL A 468 -2.13 1.44 37.84
C VAL A 468 -3.18 2.01 38.79
N THR A 469 -4.34 1.35 38.92
CA THR A 469 -5.38 1.76 39.87
C THR A 469 -4.90 1.65 41.32
N LEU A 470 -4.21 0.57 41.68
CA LEU A 470 -3.63 0.41 43.01
C LEU A 470 -2.56 1.46 43.31
N PHE A 471 -1.69 1.76 42.35
CA PHE A 471 -0.72 2.84 42.48
C PHE A 471 -1.40 4.18 42.71
N GLY A 472 -2.44 4.49 41.93
CA GLY A 472 -3.25 5.70 42.11
C GLY A 472 -3.90 5.77 43.49
N LEU A 473 -4.46 4.67 43.99
CA LEU A 473 -5.07 4.58 45.32
C LEU A 473 -4.03 4.84 46.42
N PHE A 474 -2.89 4.15 46.37
CA PHE A 474 -1.83 4.27 47.36
C PHE A 474 -1.28 5.70 47.44
N VAL A 475 -0.91 6.28 46.29
CA VAL A 475 -0.39 7.66 46.25
C VAL A 475 -1.49 8.67 46.60
N GLY A 476 -2.73 8.43 46.18
CA GLY A 476 -3.88 9.25 46.51
C GLY A 476 -4.14 9.34 48.01
N GLN A 477 -4.03 8.22 48.74
CA GLN A 477 -4.17 8.20 50.20
C GLN A 477 -3.07 9.00 50.91
N ILE A 478 -1.85 9.00 50.37
CA ILE A 478 -0.73 9.77 50.93
C ILE A 478 -0.93 11.28 50.70
N LEU A 479 -1.33 11.66 49.47
CA LEU A 479 -1.45 13.06 49.08
C LEU A 479 -2.74 13.73 49.59
N PHE A 480 -3.83 12.97 49.71
CA PHE A 480 -5.17 13.47 50.05
C PHE A 480 -5.85 12.64 51.15
N PRO A 481 -5.23 12.48 52.34
CA PRO A 481 -5.71 11.57 53.39
C PRO A 481 -7.11 11.92 53.91
N THR A 482 -7.51 13.19 53.82
CA THR A 482 -8.81 13.69 54.33
C THR A 482 -9.72 14.26 53.25
N GLN A 483 -9.22 14.45 52.01
CA GLN A 483 -9.97 15.04 50.90
C GLN A 483 -10.37 13.98 49.88
N GLY A 484 -11.37 13.16 50.20
CA GLY A 484 -11.80 12.05 49.35
C GLY A 484 -12.10 12.44 47.89
N TYR A 485 -12.73 13.59 47.65
CA TYR A 485 -13.02 14.06 46.28
C TYR A 485 -11.74 14.35 45.48
N LEU A 486 -10.72 14.98 46.08
CA LEU A 486 -9.43 15.21 45.43
C LEU A 486 -8.69 13.90 45.19
N MET A 487 -8.76 12.97 46.14
CA MET A 487 -8.21 11.63 46.00
C MET A 487 -8.80 10.91 44.77
N TYR A 488 -10.13 10.90 44.61
CA TYR A 488 -10.79 10.27 43.46
C TYR A 488 -10.41 10.94 42.14
N LEU A 489 -10.41 12.28 42.08
CA LEU A 489 -9.97 13.01 40.89
C LEU A 489 -8.51 12.68 40.52
N PHE A 490 -7.64 12.59 41.53
CA PHE A 490 -6.25 12.18 41.34
C PHE A 490 -6.13 10.76 40.81
N ILE A 491 -6.85 9.79 41.38
CA ILE A 491 -6.86 8.40 40.91
C ILE A 491 -7.31 8.33 39.46
N MET A 492 -8.41 8.99 39.11
CA MET A 492 -8.91 9.01 37.73
C MET A 492 -7.87 9.61 36.77
N ALA A 493 -7.19 10.68 37.16
CA ALA A 493 -6.11 11.27 36.38
C ALA A 493 -4.91 10.31 36.22
N VAL A 494 -4.48 9.63 37.30
CA VAL A 494 -3.41 8.64 37.27
C VAL A 494 -3.77 7.45 36.38
N VAL A 495 -4.99 6.94 36.48
CA VAL A 495 -5.46 5.82 35.66
C VAL A 495 -5.57 6.22 34.19
N PHE A 496 -6.06 7.43 33.90
CA PHE A 496 -6.14 7.93 32.54
C PHE A 496 -4.74 8.11 31.92
N ILE A 497 -3.83 8.80 32.61
CA ILE A 497 -2.45 9.01 32.15
C ILE A 497 -1.70 7.67 32.05
N GLY A 498 -1.83 6.82 33.05
CA GLY A 498 -1.25 5.47 33.07
C GLY A 498 -1.78 4.63 31.92
N GLY A 499 -3.07 4.64 31.65
CA GLY A 499 -3.68 3.95 30.52
C GLY A 499 -3.24 4.52 29.17
N TRP A 500 -3.00 5.83 29.09
CA TRP A 500 -2.46 6.46 27.89
C TRP A 500 -1.03 5.97 27.60
N ILE A 501 -0.15 6.00 28.60
CA ILE A 501 1.27 5.62 28.44
C ILE A 501 1.43 4.11 28.34
N ILE A 502 1.01 3.39 29.39
CA ILE A 502 1.25 1.96 29.56
C ILE A 502 0.38 1.17 28.59
N GLY A 503 -0.89 1.55 28.43
CA GLY A 503 -1.78 0.88 27.47
C GLY A 503 -1.26 0.97 26.04
N SER A 504 -0.83 2.15 25.59
CA SER A 504 -0.23 2.30 24.26
C SER A 504 1.08 1.53 24.11
N PHE A 505 1.90 1.48 25.17
CA PHE A 505 3.15 0.72 25.14
C PHE A 505 2.90 -0.79 25.06
N ILE A 506 1.95 -1.35 25.81
CA ILE A 506 1.56 -2.76 25.72
C ILE A 506 1.14 -3.11 24.30
N PHE A 507 0.33 -2.26 23.67
CA PHE A 507 -0.11 -2.48 22.30
C PHE A 507 1.07 -2.50 21.31
N GLY A 508 2.01 -1.55 21.43
CA GLY A 508 3.25 -1.55 20.64
C GLY A 508 4.13 -2.77 20.89
N LEU A 509 4.27 -3.21 22.15
CA LEU A 509 5.00 -4.41 22.53
C LEU A 509 4.35 -5.68 21.95
N TYR A 510 3.02 -5.75 21.98
CA TYR A 510 2.25 -6.83 21.38
C TYR A 510 2.49 -6.93 19.87
N LEU A 511 2.44 -5.81 19.15
CA LEU A 511 2.74 -5.77 17.71
C LEU A 511 4.19 -6.18 17.44
N PHE A 512 5.14 -5.67 18.22
CA PHE A 512 6.55 -6.06 18.12
C PHE A 512 6.75 -7.56 18.28
N ILE A 513 6.21 -8.16 19.34
CA ILE A 513 6.35 -9.60 19.61
C ILE A 513 5.69 -10.41 18.48
N SER A 514 4.47 -10.03 18.10
CA SER A 514 3.69 -10.69 17.05
C SER A 514 4.45 -10.69 15.72
N GLN A 515 5.03 -9.56 15.34
CA GLN A 515 5.68 -9.46 14.04
C GLN A 515 7.10 -10.01 14.06
N TYR A 516 7.91 -9.66 15.06
CA TYR A 516 9.32 -10.06 15.12
C TYR A 516 9.51 -11.57 15.31
N PHE A 517 8.69 -12.22 16.12
CA PHE A 517 8.83 -13.65 16.41
C PHE A 517 7.91 -14.54 15.58
N PHE A 518 6.72 -14.06 15.22
CA PHE A 518 5.69 -14.90 14.60
C PHE A 518 5.28 -14.48 13.18
N GLY A 519 5.77 -13.34 12.66
CA GLY A 519 5.40 -12.83 11.33
C GLY A 519 3.90 -12.56 11.19
N ARG A 520 3.29 -12.02 12.24
CA ARG A 520 1.85 -11.70 12.34
C ARG A 520 1.62 -10.21 12.57
N HIS A 521 0.46 -9.72 12.13
CA HIS A 521 0.11 -8.30 12.16
C HIS A 521 0.99 -7.44 11.26
N ASN A 522 1.15 -7.87 10.00
CA ASN A 522 2.00 -7.18 9.03
C ASN A 522 1.54 -5.73 8.84
N GLU A 523 0.24 -5.58 8.56
CA GLU A 523 -0.41 -4.32 8.27
C GLU A 523 -0.44 -3.44 9.53
N GLU A 524 -0.86 -3.96 10.69
CA GLU A 524 -0.95 -3.17 11.92
C GLU A 524 0.42 -2.75 12.46
N SER A 525 1.41 -3.64 12.48
CA SER A 525 2.77 -3.34 12.93
C SER A 525 3.38 -2.22 12.07
N PHE A 526 3.42 -2.39 10.75
CA PHE A 526 4.14 -1.43 9.93
C PHE A 526 3.38 -0.12 9.66
N SER A 527 2.04 -0.15 9.66
CA SER A 527 1.24 1.08 9.64
C SER A 527 1.39 1.87 10.95
N ALA A 528 1.60 1.18 12.09
CA ALA A 528 1.90 1.81 13.36
C ALA A 528 3.29 2.46 13.36
N ALA A 529 4.28 1.79 12.74
CA ALA A 529 5.64 2.27 12.61
C ALA A 529 5.76 3.51 11.70
N ARG A 530 4.84 3.69 10.74
CA ARG A 530 4.77 4.82 9.78
C ARG A 530 6.09 5.09 9.05
N ILE A 531 6.71 4.04 8.54
CA ILE A 531 8.00 4.12 7.88
C ILE A 531 7.83 4.74 6.49
N GLN A 532 8.30 5.98 6.34
CA GLN A 532 8.29 6.78 5.11
C GLN A 532 9.43 6.43 4.14
N ASP A 533 10.46 5.75 4.64
CA ASP A 533 11.67 5.39 3.90
C ASP A 533 11.48 4.06 3.14
N TYR A 534 12.52 3.60 2.44
CA TYR A 534 12.50 2.36 1.64
C TYR A 534 11.47 2.39 0.49
N LYS A 535 11.45 3.50 -0.25
CA LYS A 535 10.57 3.66 -1.42
C LYS A 535 11.19 3.06 -2.66
N ASN A 536 10.34 2.67 -3.60
CA ASN A 536 10.77 2.09 -4.86
C ASN A 536 9.74 2.37 -5.97
N PHE A 537 10.22 2.28 -7.20
CA PHE A 537 9.39 2.24 -8.40
C PHE A 537 10.17 1.50 -9.50
N LEU A 538 9.48 1.13 -10.58
CA LEU A 538 10.11 0.49 -11.72
C LEU A 538 10.20 1.45 -12.89
N ARG A 539 11.32 1.39 -13.60
CA ARG A 539 11.48 2.01 -14.91
C ARG A 539 11.76 0.94 -15.93
N LEU A 540 10.99 0.88 -16.99
CA LEU A 540 11.07 -0.11 -18.05
C LEU A 540 11.53 0.56 -19.33
N HIS A 541 12.32 -0.15 -20.12
CA HIS A 541 12.79 0.30 -21.44
C HIS A 541 12.59 -0.83 -22.45
N ILE A 542 11.77 -0.58 -23.45
CA ILE A 542 11.71 -1.41 -24.65
C ILE A 542 12.74 -0.85 -25.62
N SER A 543 13.76 -1.65 -25.89
CA SER A 543 14.84 -1.30 -26.82
C SER A 543 14.44 -1.56 -28.27
N LYS A 544 15.22 -0.98 -29.20
CA LYS A 544 15.00 -1.12 -30.65
C LYS A 544 15.05 -2.55 -31.17
N ASP A 545 15.73 -3.44 -30.45
CA ASP A 545 15.80 -4.88 -30.74
C ASP A 545 14.59 -5.66 -30.18
N GLY A 546 13.62 -4.98 -29.56
CA GLY A 546 12.45 -5.59 -28.92
C GLY A 546 12.72 -6.16 -27.53
N SER A 547 13.94 -6.05 -27.00
CA SER A 547 14.25 -6.47 -25.64
C SER A 547 13.62 -5.53 -24.60
N LEU A 548 13.13 -6.12 -23.52
CA LEU A 548 12.60 -5.38 -22.37
C LEU A 548 13.64 -5.37 -21.26
N THR A 549 14.05 -4.18 -20.82
CA THR A 549 14.90 -4.00 -19.64
C THR A 549 14.09 -3.34 -18.52
N ILE A 550 14.06 -3.95 -17.34
CA ILE A 550 13.41 -3.41 -16.14
C ILE A 550 14.49 -2.96 -15.17
N TYR A 551 14.41 -1.71 -14.71
CA TYR A 551 15.28 -1.08 -13.74
C TYR A 551 14.50 -0.92 -12.42
N PRO A 552 14.75 -1.77 -11.41
CA PRO A 552 14.15 -1.61 -10.09
C PRO A 552 14.89 -0.52 -9.31
N ILE A 553 14.23 0.59 -9.05
CA ILE A 553 14.85 1.79 -8.46
C ILE A 553 14.43 1.91 -7.00
N LYS A 554 15.40 2.04 -6.09
CA LYS A 554 15.17 2.33 -4.66
C LYS A 554 15.50 3.77 -4.31
N ILE A 555 14.79 4.26 -3.31
CA ILE A 555 15.11 5.46 -2.54
C ILE A 555 15.19 5.02 -1.07
N PHE A 556 16.40 4.97 -0.52
CA PHE A 556 16.61 4.55 0.87
C PHE A 556 15.96 5.51 1.86
N LYS A 557 16.31 6.79 1.78
CA LYS A 557 15.75 7.83 2.65
C LYS A 557 15.03 8.87 1.81
N VAL A 558 13.73 9.04 2.03
CA VAL A 558 12.97 10.08 1.34
C VAL A 558 13.28 11.46 1.94
N PRO A 559 13.28 12.52 1.12
CA PRO A 559 13.53 13.87 1.64
C PRO A 559 12.41 14.32 2.57
N ARG A 560 12.78 15.14 3.55
CA ARG A 560 11.87 15.72 4.56
C ARG A 560 12.02 17.23 4.65
N LYS A 561 13.10 17.78 4.10
CA LYS A 561 13.40 19.21 4.02
C LYS A 561 13.34 19.65 2.58
N TRP A 562 12.66 20.77 2.35
CA TRP A 562 12.27 21.21 1.02
C TRP A 562 12.49 22.72 0.86
N LYS A 563 12.89 23.15 -0.33
CA LYS A 563 12.97 24.56 -0.71
C LYS A 563 12.21 24.80 -2.01
N ASN A 564 11.41 25.86 -2.07
CA ASN A 564 10.82 26.27 -3.35
C ASN A 564 11.93 26.69 -4.31
N ARG A 565 11.87 26.21 -5.55
CA ARG A 565 12.79 26.63 -6.60
C ARG A 565 12.64 28.12 -6.83
N THR A 566 13.75 28.83 -6.97
CA THR A 566 13.79 30.26 -7.27
C THR A 566 14.29 30.48 -8.69
N LYS A 567 14.07 31.67 -9.27
CA LYS A 567 14.62 32.03 -10.59
C LYS A 567 16.15 31.94 -10.67
N SER A 568 16.82 32.07 -9.53
CA SER A 568 18.28 31.94 -9.39
C SER A 568 18.77 30.48 -9.27
N TYR A 569 17.88 29.48 -9.30
CA TYR A 569 18.28 28.08 -9.19
C TYR A 569 18.96 27.61 -10.48
N THR A 570 20.19 27.12 -10.35
CA THR A 570 21.03 26.67 -11.49
C THR A 570 21.02 25.15 -11.70
N GLY A 571 20.22 24.41 -10.92
CA GLY A 571 20.15 22.95 -11.05
C GLY A 571 19.31 22.49 -12.25
N LYS A 572 19.57 21.27 -12.72
CA LYS A 572 19.00 20.71 -13.96
C LYS A 572 17.55 20.16 -13.83
N THR A 573 16.77 20.59 -12.84
CA THR A 573 15.41 20.06 -12.62
C THR A 573 14.34 21.11 -12.85
N ASN A 574 13.24 20.67 -13.47
CA ASN A 574 12.04 21.48 -13.71
C ASN A 574 11.09 21.52 -12.51
N SER A 575 11.39 20.72 -11.48
CA SER A 575 10.61 20.64 -10.26
C SER A 575 10.50 21.97 -9.51
N LEU A 576 9.30 22.29 -9.02
CA LEU A 576 9.03 23.51 -8.26
C LEU A 576 9.54 23.45 -6.82
N ILE A 577 9.76 22.25 -6.27
CA ILE A 577 10.21 22.05 -4.90
C ILE A 577 11.44 21.15 -4.89
N ILE A 578 12.56 21.70 -4.42
CA ILE A 578 13.84 21.01 -4.42
C ILE A 578 14.07 20.32 -3.06
N PRO A 579 14.38 19.01 -3.03
CA PRO A 579 14.81 18.33 -1.81
C PRO A 579 16.14 18.89 -1.31
N LEU A 580 16.25 19.11 -0.01
CA LEU A 580 17.49 19.53 0.67
C LEU A 580 18.21 18.38 1.38
N ASP A 581 17.53 17.24 1.54
CA ASP A 581 18.03 16.03 2.18
C ASP A 581 17.48 14.78 1.46
N GLY A 582 17.65 13.60 2.07
CA GLY A 582 17.31 12.32 1.46
C GLY A 582 18.48 11.70 0.69
N THR A 583 18.28 10.49 0.19
CA THR A 583 19.27 9.78 -0.63
C THR A 583 18.97 9.96 -2.11
N LYS A 584 20.02 9.86 -2.93
CA LYS A 584 19.87 9.65 -4.37
C LYS A 584 19.26 8.27 -4.65
N PRO A 585 18.58 8.09 -5.79
CA PRO A 585 18.05 6.80 -6.17
C PRO A 585 19.17 5.90 -6.67
N GLU A 586 19.03 4.61 -6.38
CA GLU A 586 19.96 3.56 -6.75
C GLU A 586 19.18 2.36 -7.29
N LEU A 587 19.87 1.41 -7.93
CA LEU A 587 19.24 0.15 -8.27
C LEU A 587 19.11 -0.75 -7.04
N ILE A 588 18.00 -1.49 -6.97
CA ILE A 588 17.81 -2.55 -5.97
C ILE A 588 18.68 -3.76 -6.33
N GLU A 589 18.63 -4.17 -7.59
CA GLU A 589 19.41 -5.23 -8.21
C GLU A 589 19.83 -4.83 -9.64
N ASP A 590 20.68 -5.64 -10.29
CA ASP A 590 21.05 -5.38 -11.68
C ASP A 590 19.81 -5.40 -12.60
N PRO A 591 19.80 -4.62 -13.69
CA PRO A 591 18.63 -4.53 -14.56
C PRO A 591 18.22 -5.91 -15.10
N ILE A 592 16.93 -6.18 -15.07
CA ILE A 592 16.34 -7.44 -15.52
C ILE A 592 16.11 -7.33 -17.01
N ILE A 593 16.80 -8.15 -17.79
CA ILE A 593 16.78 -8.07 -19.26
C ILE A 593 16.07 -9.30 -19.82
N LEU A 594 14.99 -9.09 -20.57
CA LEU A 594 14.24 -10.13 -21.27
C LEU A 594 14.47 -9.99 -22.78
N LYS A 595 15.14 -10.98 -23.37
CA LYS A 595 15.43 -11.08 -24.80
C LYS A 595 14.66 -12.24 -25.40
N TYR A 596 14.05 -12.03 -26.57
CA TYR A 596 13.21 -13.02 -27.25
C TYR A 596 13.49 -13.07 -28.73
#